data_AF-A0A942RBH0-F1
#
_entry.id   AF-A0A942RBH0-F1
#
_cell.length_a   1.000
_cell.length_b   1.000
_cell.length_c   1.000
_cell.angle_alpha   90.00
_cell.angle_beta   90.00
_cell.angle_gamma   90.00
#
_symmetry.space_group_name_H-M   'P 1'
#
loop_
_entity.id
_entity.type
_entity.pdbx_description
1 polymer ?
#
loop_
_entity_poly.entity_id
_entity_poly.type
_entity_poly.pdbx_seq_one_letter_code
_entity_poly.pdbx_strand_id
1 'polypeptide(L)'
;MFCNQCMQCPTGGCTKKIGVCGKNEDINSLQDTIVLGLKGISAYATHARQLGATDPEVDQTVQEALYLSLTNSNFNLGEHVNMAMKVGQATVKVMDLLDKAHTQKLGVPSPVVVSSDKIEGKCIVITGHNLFALEELLKQTEGKGINIYTH
;
A
#
# COMPACT_ATOMS: atom_id res chain seq x y z
N MET A 1 14.24 -2.52 19.82
CA MET A 1 13.07 -1.77 19.28
C MET A 1 13.42 -0.30 19.08
N PHE A 2 12.59 0.44 18.35
CA PHE A 2 12.61 1.91 18.34
C PHE A 2 11.16 2.41 18.33
N CYS A 3 10.76 3.20 19.32
CA CYS A 3 9.43 3.79 19.38
C CYS A 3 9.47 5.19 20.00
N ASN A 4 8.84 6.17 19.36
CA ASN A 4 8.84 7.57 19.79
C ASN A 4 7.46 8.24 19.68
N GLN A 5 6.38 7.44 19.64
CA GLN A 5 5.03 7.97 19.37
C GLN A 5 4.38 8.73 20.55
N CYS A 6 4.85 8.56 21.78
CA CYS A 6 4.20 9.12 22.97
C CYS A 6 5.07 10.18 23.67
N MET A 7 4.40 11.09 24.39
CA MET A 7 5.03 12.20 25.11
C MET A 7 6.02 11.77 26.20
N GLN A 8 5.82 10.57 26.78
CA GLN A 8 6.68 10.07 27.87
C GLN A 8 8.00 9.48 27.37
N CYS A 9 8.19 9.41 26.06
CA CYS A 9 9.39 8.83 25.46
C CYS A 9 10.65 9.66 25.81
N PRO A 10 11.77 9.03 26.21
CA PRO A 10 13.01 9.76 26.47
C PRO A 10 13.56 10.41 25.19
N THR A 11 14.42 11.40 25.37
CA THR A 11 15.19 12.00 24.26
C THR A 11 15.90 10.90 23.47
N GLY A 12 15.62 10.81 22.16
CA GLY A 12 16.20 9.78 21.29
C GLY A 12 15.37 8.49 21.13
N GLY A 13 14.20 8.37 21.76
CA GLY A 13 13.31 7.21 21.55
C GLY A 13 13.46 6.09 22.59
N CYS A 14 12.44 5.24 22.70
CA CYS A 14 12.54 3.98 23.43
C CYS A 14 13.36 2.97 22.60
N THR A 15 14.63 2.76 22.96
CA THR A 15 15.57 1.91 22.20
C THR A 15 15.94 0.59 22.89
N LYS A 16 15.68 0.47 24.20
CA LYS A 16 15.92 -0.75 24.99
C LYS A 16 14.83 -1.81 24.74
N LYS A 17 14.96 -2.98 25.35
CA LYS A 17 14.00 -4.11 25.21
C LYS A 17 12.57 -3.82 25.67
N ILE A 18 12.37 -2.78 26.49
CA ILE A 18 11.08 -2.36 27.04
C ILE A 18 11.01 -0.84 26.95
N GLY A 19 9.92 -0.31 26.40
CA GLY A 19 9.61 1.12 26.38
C GLY A 19 9.05 1.64 27.70
N VAL A 20 9.00 2.96 27.87
CA VAL A 20 8.53 3.60 29.12
C VAL A 20 7.11 3.20 29.51
N CYS A 21 6.25 2.88 28.53
CA CYS A 21 4.88 2.42 28.73
C CYS A 21 4.74 0.91 29.00
N GLY A 22 5.85 0.17 29.08
CA GLY A 22 5.85 -1.28 29.28
C GLY A 22 5.78 -2.12 28.00
N LYS A 23 5.68 -1.50 26.81
CA LYS A 23 5.73 -2.22 25.52
C LYS A 23 7.09 -2.89 25.35
N ASN A 24 7.13 -4.20 25.17
CA ASN A 24 8.36 -4.95 24.92
C ASN A 24 8.76 -4.93 23.44
N GLU A 25 9.97 -5.43 23.15
CA GLU A 25 10.52 -5.44 21.80
C GLU A 25 9.73 -6.27 20.80
N ASP A 26 9.16 -7.41 21.20
CA ASP A 26 8.38 -8.29 20.33
C ASP A 26 7.08 -7.62 19.86
N ILE A 27 6.33 -7.03 20.79
CA ILE A 27 5.10 -6.29 20.49
C ILE A 27 5.43 -5.08 19.61
N ASN A 28 6.53 -4.38 19.89
CA ASN A 28 6.96 -3.27 19.04
C ASN A 28 7.24 -3.73 17.61
N SER A 29 8.03 -4.80 17.44
CA SER A 29 8.37 -5.34 16.12
C SER A 29 7.12 -5.81 15.35
N LEU A 30 6.13 -6.38 16.05
CA LEU A 30 4.85 -6.72 15.43
C LEU A 30 4.05 -5.48 15.00
N GLN A 31 3.98 -4.43 15.83
CA GLN A 31 3.34 -3.17 15.45
C GLN A 31 4.02 -2.53 14.24
N ASP A 32 5.36 -2.52 14.18
CA ASP A 32 6.11 -2.02 13.03
C ASP A 32 5.83 -2.85 11.76
N THR A 33 5.76 -4.17 11.89
CA THR A 33 5.41 -5.09 10.79
C THR A 33 3.98 -4.87 10.29
N ILE A 34 3.03 -4.72 11.20
CA ILE A 34 1.64 -4.40 10.89
C ILE A 34 1.57 -3.09 10.11
N VAL A 35 2.18 -2.02 10.62
CA VAL A 35 2.19 -0.71 9.95
C VAL A 35 2.84 -0.79 8.57
N LEU A 36 3.90 -1.58 8.40
CA LEU A 36 4.50 -1.84 7.09
C LEU A 36 3.50 -2.52 6.14
N GLY A 37 2.77 -3.54 6.61
CA GLY A 37 1.71 -4.19 5.83
C GLY A 37 0.58 -3.22 5.45
N LEU A 38 0.16 -2.35 6.37
CA LEU A 38 -0.85 -1.33 6.11
C LEU A 38 -0.44 -0.33 5.02
N LYS A 39 0.85 0.02 4.93
CA LYS A 39 1.38 0.84 3.82
C LYS A 39 1.23 0.12 2.48
N GLY A 40 1.50 -1.20 2.45
CA GLY A 40 1.27 -2.04 1.28
C GLY A 40 -0.20 -2.05 0.86
N ILE A 41 -1.11 -2.35 1.79
CA ILE A 41 -2.56 -2.32 1.56
C ILE A 41 -2.99 -0.97 0.99
N SER A 42 -2.51 0.13 1.59
CA SER A 42 -2.88 1.49 1.19
C SER A 42 -2.43 1.81 -0.23
N ALA A 43 -1.28 1.30 -0.69
CA ALA A 43 -0.80 1.48 -2.06
C ALA A 43 -1.78 0.87 -3.08
N TYR A 44 -2.18 -0.39 -2.89
CA TYR A 44 -3.16 -1.06 -3.76
C TYR A 44 -4.56 -0.42 -3.66
N ALA A 45 -5.03 -0.13 -2.44
CA ALA A 45 -6.33 0.48 -2.21
C ALA A 45 -6.44 1.87 -2.87
N THR A 46 -5.35 2.62 -2.93
CA THR A 46 -5.32 3.94 -3.60
C THR A 46 -5.56 3.80 -5.09
N HIS A 47 -4.90 2.85 -5.76
CA HIS A 47 -5.12 2.60 -7.19
C HIS A 47 -6.54 2.06 -7.45
N ALA A 48 -7.04 1.16 -6.59
CA ALA A 48 -8.40 0.62 -6.73
C ALA A 48 -9.45 1.74 -6.64
N ARG A 49 -9.29 2.69 -5.71
CA ARG A 49 -10.18 3.84 -5.55
C ARG A 49 -10.19 4.77 -6.76
N GLN A 50 -9.06 4.98 -7.41
CA GLN A 50 -9.01 5.78 -8.65
C GLN A 50 -9.82 5.13 -9.79
N LEU A 51 -10.02 3.81 -9.72
CA LEU A 51 -10.86 3.04 -10.63
C LEU A 51 -12.30 2.87 -10.11
N GLY A 52 -12.66 3.51 -9.00
CA GLY A 52 -14.00 3.45 -8.40
C GLY A 52 -14.27 2.21 -7.55
N ALA A 53 -13.24 1.41 -7.22
CA ALA A 53 -13.38 0.18 -6.44
C ALA A 53 -12.93 0.37 -4.97
N THR A 54 -13.73 -0.15 -4.03
CA THR A 54 -13.44 -0.15 -2.59
C THR A 54 -13.87 -1.48 -1.96
N ASP A 55 -13.27 -1.82 -0.82
CA ASP A 55 -13.69 -2.96 0.01
C ASP A 55 -13.77 -2.53 1.49
N PRO A 56 -14.98 -2.52 2.09
CA PRO A 56 -15.16 -2.08 3.47
C PRO A 56 -14.39 -2.90 4.52
N GLU A 57 -14.14 -4.19 4.26
CA GLU A 57 -13.42 -5.05 5.22
C GLU A 57 -11.92 -4.76 5.21
N VAL A 58 -11.36 -4.44 4.04
CA VAL A 58 -9.98 -3.94 3.93
C VAL A 58 -9.85 -2.64 4.71
N ASP A 59 -10.78 -1.70 4.51
CA ASP A 59 -10.77 -0.40 5.19
C ASP A 59 -10.93 -0.54 6.71
N GLN A 60 -11.82 -1.42 7.16
CA GLN A 60 -11.98 -1.75 8.57
C GLN A 60 -10.70 -2.35 9.16
N THR A 61 -10.04 -3.26 8.46
CA THR A 61 -8.79 -3.88 8.91
C THR A 61 -7.70 -2.83 9.12
N VAL A 62 -7.59 -1.86 8.22
CA VAL A 62 -6.63 -0.74 8.37
C VAL A 62 -6.91 0.06 9.65
N GLN A 63 -8.18 0.39 9.91
CA GLN A 63 -8.57 1.16 11.10
C GLN A 63 -8.28 0.39 12.40
N GLU A 64 -8.66 -0.88 12.47
CA GLU A 64 -8.44 -1.73 13.65
C GLU A 64 -6.95 -1.94 13.93
N ALA A 65 -6.16 -2.19 12.89
CA ALA A 65 -4.72 -2.40 13.03
C ALA A 65 -3.99 -1.13 13.50
N LEU A 66 -4.39 0.05 13.00
CA LEU A 66 -3.87 1.33 13.49
C LEU A 66 -4.25 1.55 14.96
N TYR A 67 -5.50 1.29 15.34
CA TYR A 67 -5.96 1.44 16.71
C TYR A 67 -5.20 0.52 17.68
N LEU A 68 -4.93 -0.72 17.28
CA LEU A 68 -4.14 -1.70 18.04
C LEU A 68 -2.69 -1.24 18.27
N SER A 69 -2.14 -0.41 17.38
CA SER A 69 -0.78 0.13 17.49
C SER A 69 -0.63 1.35 18.41
N LEU A 70 -1.75 1.95 18.87
CA LEU A 70 -1.74 3.13 19.71
C LEU A 70 -1.12 2.85 21.09
N THR A 71 -0.54 3.90 21.68
CA THR A 71 0.06 3.83 23.01
C THR A 71 -0.98 3.38 24.04
N ASN A 72 -0.64 2.37 24.83
CA ASN A 72 -1.48 1.77 25.88
C ASN A 72 -2.80 1.14 25.38
N SER A 73 -2.92 0.88 24.07
CA SER A 73 -4.12 0.23 23.51
C SER A 73 -4.12 -1.28 23.73
N ASN A 74 -2.99 -1.95 23.47
CA ASN A 74 -2.91 -3.40 23.54
C ASN A 74 -1.47 -3.87 23.84
N PHE A 75 -1.34 -4.86 24.74
CA PHE A 75 -0.06 -5.50 25.08
C PHE A 75 -0.09 -7.04 24.98
N ASN A 76 -1.15 -7.61 24.38
CA ASN A 76 -1.28 -9.05 24.19
C ASN A 76 -0.54 -9.50 22.92
N LEU A 77 0.48 -10.34 23.09
CA LEU A 77 1.29 -10.82 21.97
C LEU A 77 0.48 -11.63 20.94
N GLY A 78 -0.42 -12.51 21.40
CA GLY A 78 -1.24 -13.34 20.52
C GLY A 78 -2.20 -12.52 19.67
N GLU A 79 -2.79 -11.47 20.23
CA GLU A 79 -3.65 -10.55 19.48
C GLU A 79 -2.87 -9.76 18.41
N HIS A 80 -1.61 -9.40 18.68
CA HIS A 80 -0.76 -8.77 17.67
C HIS A 80 -0.40 -9.74 16.53
N VAL A 81 -0.13 -11.01 16.84
CA VAL A 81 0.09 -12.05 15.82
C VAL A 81 -1.16 -12.23 14.97
N ASN A 82 -2.34 -12.33 15.59
CA ASN A 82 -3.61 -12.46 14.88
C ASN A 82 -3.90 -11.25 13.99
N MET A 83 -3.60 -10.03 14.47
CA MET A 83 -3.74 -8.81 13.67
C MET A 83 -2.77 -8.81 12.48
N ALA A 84 -1.52 -9.25 12.66
CA ALA A 84 -0.58 -9.37 11.55
C ALA A 84 -1.08 -10.35 10.48
N MET A 85 -1.67 -11.48 10.88
CA MET A 85 -2.29 -12.43 9.94
C MET A 85 -3.51 -11.82 9.23
N LYS A 86 -4.37 -11.08 9.96
CA LYS A 86 -5.51 -10.36 9.38
C LYS A 86 -5.08 -9.32 8.35
N VAL A 87 -4.01 -8.57 8.63
CA VAL A 87 -3.39 -7.63 7.67
C VAL A 87 -2.89 -8.36 6.42
N GLY A 88 -2.29 -9.54 6.57
CA GLY A 88 -1.90 -10.39 5.44
C GLY A 88 -3.09 -10.81 4.58
N GLN A 89 -4.20 -11.21 5.20
CA GLN A 89 -5.45 -11.55 4.49
C GLN A 89 -6.05 -10.34 3.76
N ALA A 90 -6.10 -9.18 4.41
CA ALA A 90 -6.55 -7.94 3.78
C ALA A 90 -5.65 -7.51 2.61
N THR A 91 -4.35 -7.82 2.66
CA THR A 91 -3.42 -7.61 1.54
C THR A 91 -3.81 -8.45 0.32
N VAL A 92 -4.12 -9.74 0.50
CA VAL A 92 -4.63 -10.59 -0.59
C VAL A 92 -5.94 -10.05 -1.14
N LYS A 93 -6.84 -9.62 -0.26
CA LYS A 93 -8.15 -9.11 -0.64
C LYS A 93 -8.06 -7.82 -1.48
N VAL A 94 -7.19 -6.88 -1.11
CA VAL A 94 -7.03 -5.64 -1.89
C VAL A 94 -6.33 -5.88 -3.24
N MET A 95 -5.44 -6.88 -3.32
CA MET A 95 -4.85 -7.27 -4.60
C MET A 95 -5.91 -7.83 -5.56
N ASP A 96 -6.78 -8.72 -5.08
CA ASP A 96 -7.92 -9.25 -5.85
C ASP A 96 -8.91 -8.15 -6.26
N LEU A 97 -9.19 -7.19 -5.36
CA LEU A 97 -10.01 -6.02 -5.68
C LEU A 97 -9.41 -5.21 -6.84
N LEU A 98 -8.10 -4.93 -6.80
CA LEU A 98 -7.43 -4.15 -7.84
C LEU A 98 -7.36 -4.93 -9.16
N ASP A 99 -7.10 -6.23 -9.12
CA ASP A 99 -7.10 -7.10 -10.31
C ASP A 99 -8.46 -7.05 -11.02
N LYS A 100 -9.56 -7.21 -10.27
CA LYS A 100 -10.92 -7.09 -10.80
C LYS A 100 -11.18 -5.70 -11.38
N ALA A 101 -10.78 -4.64 -10.68
CA ALA A 101 -10.96 -3.28 -11.15
C ALA A 101 -10.21 -3.01 -12.47
N HIS A 102 -8.97 -3.50 -12.59
CA HIS A 102 -8.20 -3.41 -13.83
C HIS A 102 -8.84 -4.21 -14.95
N THR A 103 -9.15 -5.48 -14.73
CA THR A 103 -9.66 -6.37 -15.79
C THR A 103 -11.05 -5.98 -16.27
N GLN A 104 -11.91 -5.46 -15.38
CA GLN A 104 -13.23 -4.94 -15.77
C GLN A 104 -13.14 -3.65 -16.61
N LYS A 105 -12.17 -2.76 -16.30
CA LYS A 105 -12.05 -1.47 -16.98
C LYS A 105 -11.20 -1.53 -18.25
N LEU A 106 -10.06 -2.23 -18.19
CA LEU A 106 -9.02 -2.23 -19.20
C LEU A 106 -8.99 -3.52 -20.04
N GLY A 107 -9.78 -4.52 -19.65
CA GLY A 107 -9.79 -5.84 -20.25
C GLY A 107 -8.77 -6.79 -19.60
N VAL A 108 -8.92 -8.09 -19.91
CA VAL A 108 -8.01 -9.12 -19.43
C VAL A 108 -6.71 -9.07 -20.25
N PRO A 109 -5.52 -9.00 -19.62
CA PRO A 109 -4.26 -9.06 -20.34
C PRO A 109 -4.15 -10.30 -21.23
N SER A 110 -3.64 -10.12 -22.45
CA SER A 110 -3.38 -11.20 -23.41
C SER A 110 -1.98 -11.05 -24.02
N PRO A 111 -1.39 -12.14 -24.55
CA PRO A 111 -0.06 -12.07 -25.17
C PRO A 111 -0.01 -11.03 -26.30
N VAL A 112 0.96 -10.12 -26.22
CA VAL A 112 1.18 -9.05 -27.20
C VAL A 112 2.67 -8.86 -27.44
N VAL A 113 3.04 -8.45 -28.66
CA VAL A 113 4.41 -8.05 -28.98
C VAL A 113 4.55 -6.55 -28.70
N VAL A 114 5.44 -6.18 -27.79
CA VAL A 114 5.76 -4.80 -27.44
C VAL A 114 7.07 -4.41 -28.13
N SER A 115 7.04 -3.37 -28.97
CA SER A 115 8.25 -2.85 -29.62
C SER A 115 9.11 -2.06 -28.63
N SER A 116 10.44 -2.15 -28.78
CA SER A 116 11.44 -1.32 -28.10
C SER A 116 12.12 -0.33 -29.04
N ASP A 117 11.54 -0.13 -30.23
CA ASP A 117 12.10 0.76 -31.26
C ASP A 117 12.02 2.23 -30.83
N LYS A 118 12.95 3.02 -31.36
CA LYS A 118 12.98 4.48 -31.14
C LYS A 118 12.22 5.17 -32.25
N ILE A 119 11.07 5.74 -31.90
CA ILE A 119 10.27 6.57 -32.81
C ILE A 119 10.72 8.04 -32.67
N GLU A 120 11.06 8.67 -33.78
CA GLU A 120 11.42 10.09 -33.83
C GLU A 120 10.24 10.97 -33.37
N GLY A 121 10.54 12.03 -32.61
CA GLY A 121 9.54 12.99 -32.13
C GLY A 121 9.64 13.29 -30.63
N LYS A 122 8.70 14.12 -30.13
CA LYS A 122 8.58 14.43 -28.70
C LYS A 122 8.04 13.22 -27.96
N CYS A 123 8.52 12.96 -26.75
CA CYS A 123 8.06 11.82 -25.96
C CYS A 123 7.85 12.14 -24.49
N ILE A 124 7.01 11.31 -23.86
CA ILE A 124 6.84 11.20 -22.41
C ILE A 124 7.10 9.74 -22.04
N VAL A 125 7.95 9.52 -21.04
CA VAL A 125 8.17 8.20 -20.44
C VAL A 125 7.38 8.15 -19.13
N ILE A 126 6.42 7.25 -19.04
CA ILE A 126 5.67 6.97 -17.82
C ILE A 126 6.28 5.76 -17.11
N THR A 127 6.37 5.83 -15.78
CA THR A 127 6.88 4.73 -14.96
C THR A 127 6.02 4.51 -13.73
N GLY A 128 6.26 3.39 -13.03
CA GLY A 128 5.46 2.96 -11.89
C GLY A 128 4.28 2.09 -12.34
N HIS A 129 3.24 2.04 -11.50
CA HIS A 129 2.23 0.99 -11.58
C HIS A 129 0.79 1.52 -11.73
N ASN A 130 0.62 2.83 -11.95
CA ASN A 130 -0.69 3.46 -11.97
C ASN A 130 -1.28 3.47 -13.39
N LEU A 131 -2.07 2.44 -13.72
CA LEU A 131 -2.68 2.30 -15.04
C LEU A 131 -3.79 3.33 -15.30
N PHE A 132 -4.45 3.85 -14.26
CA PHE A 132 -5.39 4.96 -14.42
C PHE A 132 -4.67 6.22 -14.92
N ALA A 133 -3.50 6.54 -14.34
CA ALA A 133 -2.71 7.68 -14.79
C ALA A 133 -2.21 7.52 -16.25
N LEU A 134 -1.83 6.29 -16.64
CA LEU A 134 -1.48 5.98 -18.04
C LEU A 134 -2.67 6.17 -18.98
N GLU A 135 -3.85 5.66 -18.61
CA GLU A 135 -5.07 5.82 -19.39
C GLU A 135 -5.40 7.30 -19.63
N GLU A 136 -5.34 8.12 -18.58
CA GLU A 136 -5.58 9.56 -18.68
C GLU A 136 -4.50 10.29 -19.49
N LEU A 137 -3.23 9.88 -19.36
CA LEU A 137 -2.13 10.42 -20.18
C LEU A 137 -2.36 10.13 -21.66
N LEU A 138 -2.74 8.90 -22.01
CA LEU A 138 -3.01 8.51 -23.40
C LEU A 138 -4.15 9.34 -23.99
N LYS A 139 -5.28 9.48 -23.27
CA LYS A 139 -6.40 10.32 -23.71
C LYS A 139 -5.99 11.78 -23.91
N GLN A 140 -5.21 12.33 -22.99
CA GLN A 140 -4.78 13.73 -23.06
C GLN A 140 -3.73 13.99 -24.14
N THR A 141 -3.03 12.97 -24.63
CA THR A 141 -1.97 13.09 -25.64
C THR A 141 -2.39 12.66 -27.03
N GLU A 142 -3.59 12.11 -27.18
CA GLU A 142 -4.18 11.73 -28.47
C GLU A 142 -4.17 12.91 -29.47
N GLY A 143 -3.67 12.65 -30.68
CA GLY A 143 -3.59 13.65 -31.76
C GLY A 143 -2.53 14.75 -31.58
N LYS A 144 -1.75 14.75 -30.49
CA LYS A 144 -0.76 15.81 -30.22
C LYS A 144 0.64 15.55 -30.78
N GLY A 145 0.87 14.40 -31.42
CA GLY A 145 2.19 14.02 -31.93
C GLY A 145 3.23 13.80 -30.83
N ILE A 146 2.81 13.32 -29.66
CA ILE A 146 3.68 12.98 -28.53
C ILE A 146 3.69 11.46 -28.37
N ASN A 147 4.86 10.85 -28.44
CA ASN A 147 5.05 9.42 -28.25
C ASN A 147 5.03 9.07 -26.75
N ILE A 148 4.26 8.07 -26.34
CA ILE A 148 4.19 7.60 -24.94
C ILE A 148 4.95 6.27 -24.81
N TYR A 149 5.92 6.22 -23.90
CA TYR A 149 6.69 5.02 -23.57
C TYR A 149 6.43 4.61 -22.13
N THR A 150 6.45 3.31 -21.86
CA THR A 150 6.40 2.74 -20.50
C THR A 150 7.80 2.35 -20.01
N HIS A 151 8.03 2.45 -18.70
CA HIS A 151 9.27 2.07 -18.01
C HIS A 151 8.98 1.38 -16.68
#